data_AF-B4R4X8-F1
#
_entry.id   AF-B4R4X8-F1
#
_cell.length_a   1.000
_cell.length_b   1.000
_cell.length_c   1.000
_cell.angle_alpha   90.00
_cell.angle_beta   90.00
_cell.angle_gamma   90.00
#
_symmetry.space_group_name_H-M   'P 1'
#
loop_
_entity.id
_entity.type
_entity.pdbx_description
1 polymer ?
#
loop_
_entity_poly.entity_id
_entity_poly.type
_entity_poly.pdbx_seq_one_letter_code
_entity_poly.pdbx_strand_id
1 'polypeptide(L)'
;MGNALTHYLKPDVMPGPDMVPTFDPLMGFESRKERVMIATQEEMESAKLPLEFRDYCAHLAIAYQACRSDTFPFVYKCAHQKHEYLTCEYEDYVLRMKEFERERRLLERQKRLNKAALA
;
A
#
# COMPACT_ATOMS: atom_id res chain seq x y z
N MET A 1 13.46 -12.08 9.75
CA MET A 1 14.74 -11.38 9.52
C MET A 1 14.88 -11.01 8.04
N GLY A 2 13.88 -10.32 7.50
CA GLY A 2 13.78 -9.97 6.08
C GLY A 2 14.07 -8.50 5.88
N ASN A 3 14.76 -8.18 4.78
CA ASN A 3 15.14 -6.85 4.29
C ASN A 3 16.09 -5.99 5.16
N ALA A 4 15.98 -6.00 6.50
CA ALA A 4 16.81 -5.16 7.37
C ALA A 4 18.32 -5.51 7.29
N LEU A 5 18.66 -6.81 7.33
CA LEU A 5 20.05 -7.27 7.20
C LEU A 5 20.64 -6.91 5.83
N THR A 6 19.87 -7.11 4.76
CA THR A 6 20.29 -6.77 3.41
C THR A 6 20.44 -5.27 3.20
N HIS A 7 19.61 -4.45 3.86
CA HIS A 7 19.77 -3.01 3.87
C HIS A 7 21.06 -2.58 4.56
N TYR A 8 21.36 -3.18 5.71
CA TYR A 8 22.61 -2.95 6.43
C TYR A 8 23.84 -3.33 5.58
N LEU A 9 23.80 -4.46 4.88
CA LEU A 9 24.91 -4.93 4.04
C LEU A 9 25.06 -4.16 2.72
N LYS A 10 23.95 -3.68 2.14
CA LYS A 10 23.91 -3.05 0.80
C LYS A 10 22.98 -1.82 0.81
N PRO A 11 23.40 -0.71 1.46
CA PRO A 11 22.56 0.48 1.57
C PRO A 11 22.31 1.17 0.22
N ASP A 12 23.24 1.09 -0.74
CA ASP A 12 23.09 1.79 -2.04
C ASP A 12 21.95 1.24 -2.90
N VAL A 13 21.56 0.00 -2.68
CA VAL A 13 20.66 -0.76 -3.56
C VAL A 13 19.33 -1.06 -2.87
N MET A 14 19.38 -1.29 -1.57
CA MET A 14 18.24 -1.71 -0.81
C MET A 14 17.52 -0.48 -0.28
N PRO A 15 16.24 -0.30 -0.64
CA PRO A 15 15.45 0.74 -0.03
C PRO A 15 15.21 0.48 1.48
N GLY A 16 15.36 1.51 2.32
CA GLY A 16 14.96 1.51 3.73
C GLY A 16 13.44 1.65 3.93
N PRO A 17 12.94 1.48 5.17
CA PRO A 17 11.49 1.49 5.45
C PRO A 17 10.83 2.86 5.28
N ASP A 18 11.56 3.94 5.60
CA ASP A 18 11.01 5.30 5.69
C ASP A 18 11.20 6.10 4.40
N MET A 19 11.58 5.46 3.29
CA MET A 19 11.92 6.20 2.10
C MET A 19 10.75 6.49 1.19
N VAL A 20 10.83 7.69 0.63
CA VAL A 20 9.94 8.19 -0.41
C VAL A 20 10.48 7.74 -1.77
N PRO A 21 9.62 7.39 -2.73
CA PRO A 21 10.06 7.03 -4.07
C PRO A 21 10.94 8.08 -4.72
N THR A 22 12.16 7.69 -5.10
CA THR A 22 13.14 8.59 -5.72
C THR A 22 12.97 8.72 -7.24
N PHE A 23 12.40 7.70 -7.89
CA PHE A 23 12.21 7.65 -9.33
C PHE A 23 10.81 8.09 -9.74
N ASP A 24 10.70 8.76 -10.89
CA ASP A 24 9.43 9.17 -11.48
C ASP A 24 8.44 7.97 -11.55
N PRO A 25 7.21 8.11 -11.02
CA PRO A 25 6.14 7.12 -11.12
C PRO A 25 5.85 6.61 -12.54
N LEU A 26 6.11 7.40 -13.58
CA LEU A 26 5.88 7.05 -14.98
C LEU A 26 7.08 6.35 -15.64
N MET A 27 8.26 6.36 -15.00
CA MET A 27 9.45 5.73 -15.55
C MET A 27 9.23 4.21 -15.75
N GLY A 28 9.25 3.77 -17.01
CA GLY A 28 9.07 2.38 -17.41
C GLY A 28 7.62 1.93 -17.61
N PHE A 29 6.65 2.85 -17.54
CA PHE A 29 5.25 2.57 -17.84
C PHE A 29 4.79 3.39 -19.06
N GLU A 30 4.10 2.76 -20.02
CA GLU A 30 3.50 3.47 -21.16
C GLU A 30 2.22 4.22 -20.73
N SER A 31 1.42 3.61 -19.84
CA SER A 31 0.28 4.25 -19.19
C SER A 31 0.07 3.64 -17.79
N ARG A 32 -0.03 4.49 -16.75
CA ARG A 32 -0.29 4.07 -15.37
C ARG A 32 -1.70 4.50 -14.98
N LYS A 33 -2.52 3.55 -14.53
CA LYS A 33 -3.86 3.86 -13.99
C LYS A 33 -3.72 4.42 -12.58
N GLU A 34 -4.41 5.52 -12.33
CA GLU A 34 -4.50 6.11 -10.98
C GLU A 34 -5.44 5.30 -10.10
N ARG A 35 -5.18 5.34 -8.79
CA ARG A 35 -6.06 4.69 -7.80
C ARG A 35 -7.25 5.61 -7.55
N VAL A 36 -8.44 5.07 -7.69
CA VAL A 36 -9.68 5.81 -7.48
C VAL A 36 -10.12 5.61 -6.04
N MET A 37 -10.32 6.73 -5.34
CA MET A 37 -10.94 6.72 -4.02
C MET A 37 -12.46 6.64 -4.18
N ILE A 38 -13.09 5.59 -3.62
CA ILE A 38 -14.52 5.35 -3.76
C ILE A 38 -15.32 6.09 -2.68
N ALA A 39 -14.84 6.10 -1.43
CA ALA A 39 -15.51 6.79 -0.33
C ALA A 39 -15.23 8.30 -0.37
N THR A 40 -16.28 9.09 -0.14
CA THR A 40 -16.11 10.55 -0.02
C THR A 40 -15.56 10.93 1.35
N GLN A 41 -14.96 12.12 1.46
CA GLN A 41 -14.42 12.58 2.73
C GLN A 41 -15.51 12.79 3.80
N GLU A 42 -16.68 13.30 3.39
CA GLU A 42 -17.85 13.49 4.26
C GLU A 42 -18.38 12.17 4.81
N GLU A 43 -18.39 11.10 4.00
CA GLU A 43 -18.75 9.75 4.43
C GLU A 43 -17.78 9.21 5.49
N MET A 44 -16.46 9.40 5.29
CA MET A 44 -15.46 8.95 6.27
C MET A 44 -15.53 9.71 7.59
N GLU A 45 -15.85 11.00 7.55
CA GLU A 45 -16.02 11.85 8.73
C GLU A 45 -17.30 11.49 9.50
N SER A 46 -18.41 11.28 8.79
CA SER A 46 -19.68 10.87 9.40
C SER A 46 -19.60 9.49 10.06
N ALA A 47 -18.86 8.55 9.46
CA ALA A 47 -18.58 7.23 10.03
C ALA A 47 -17.60 7.26 11.22
N LYS A 48 -16.99 8.42 11.52
CA LYS A 48 -15.97 8.61 12.58
C LYS A 48 -14.80 7.63 12.44
N LEU A 49 -14.36 7.39 11.20
CA LEU A 49 -13.19 6.55 10.94
C LEU A 49 -11.91 7.23 11.48
N PRO A 50 -11.05 6.49 12.20
CA PRO A 50 -9.74 6.99 12.61
C PRO A 50 -8.84 7.16 11.37
N LEU A 51 -7.84 8.04 11.47
CA LEU A 51 -7.00 8.44 10.35
C LEU A 51 -6.28 7.26 9.68
N GLU A 52 -5.95 6.22 10.44
CA GLU A 52 -5.27 5.02 9.94
C GLU A 52 -6.12 4.20 8.96
N PHE A 53 -7.45 4.23 9.10
CA PHE A 53 -8.40 3.49 8.24
C PHE A 53 -9.00 4.37 7.12
N ARG A 54 -8.43 5.55 6.87
CA ARG A 54 -8.84 6.46 5.77
C ARG A 54 -7.98 6.23 4.54
N ASP A 55 -7.88 4.97 4.13
CA ASP A 55 -7.15 4.52 2.95
C ASP A 55 -8.10 4.29 1.76
N TYR A 56 -7.58 3.79 0.63
CA TYR A 56 -8.40 3.50 -0.56
C TYR A 56 -9.50 2.44 -0.28
N CYS A 57 -9.35 1.64 0.78
CA CYS A 57 -10.27 0.60 1.20
C CYS A 57 -11.34 1.07 2.21
N ALA A 58 -11.39 2.36 2.56
CA ALA A 58 -12.28 2.89 3.59
C ALA A 58 -13.79 2.63 3.32
N HIS A 59 -14.21 2.54 2.06
CA HIS A 59 -15.59 2.23 1.68
C HIS A 59 -16.07 0.87 2.26
N LEU A 60 -15.18 -0.13 2.32
CA LEU A 60 -15.47 -1.43 2.93
C LEU A 60 -15.43 -1.38 4.45
N ALA A 61 -14.58 -0.53 5.03
CA ALA A 61 -14.53 -0.29 6.47
C ALA A 61 -15.86 0.29 6.98
N ILE A 62 -16.42 1.26 6.25
CA ILE A 62 -17.74 1.86 6.54
C ILE A 62 -18.83 0.78 6.49
N ALA A 63 -18.85 -0.04 5.44
CA ALA A 63 -19.81 -1.13 5.29
C ALA A 63 -19.71 -2.16 6.42
N TYR A 64 -18.50 -2.50 6.86
CA TYR A 64 -18.27 -3.38 7.99
C TYR A 64 -18.78 -2.78 9.30
N GLN A 65 -18.52 -1.49 9.56
CA GLN A 65 -18.98 -0.81 10.77
C GLN A 65 -20.52 -0.65 10.81
N ALA A 66 -21.14 -0.41 9.66
CA ALA A 66 -22.60 -0.42 9.52
C ALA A 66 -23.19 -1.78 9.90
N CYS A 67 -22.68 -2.88 9.31
CA CYS A 67 -23.14 -4.24 9.63
C CYS A 67 -23.01 -4.56 11.13
N ARG A 68 -21.90 -4.14 11.77
CA ARG A 68 -21.69 -4.35 13.22
C ARG A 68 -22.73 -3.63 14.07
N SER A 69 -23.17 -2.45 13.64
CA SER A 69 -24.15 -1.64 14.36
C SER A 69 -25.55 -2.24 14.21
N ASP A 70 -25.90 -2.72 13.01
CA ASP A 70 -27.21 -3.28 12.71
C ASP A 70 -27.44 -4.67 13.34
N THR A 71 -26.39 -5.49 13.43
CA THR A 71 -26.49 -6.90 13.87
C THR A 71 -26.13 -7.12 15.33
N PHE A 72 -25.79 -6.06 16.08
CA PHE A 72 -25.41 -6.17 17.49
C PHE A 72 -26.54 -6.82 18.31
N PRO A 73 -26.26 -7.87 19.12
CA PRO A 73 -24.96 -8.37 19.59
C PRO A 73 -24.30 -9.46 18.72
N PHE A 74 -24.95 -9.93 17.66
CA PHE A 74 -24.52 -11.08 16.84
C PHE A 74 -23.53 -10.70 15.72
N VAL A 75 -22.42 -10.08 16.10
CA VAL A 75 -21.42 -9.49 15.17
C VAL A 75 -20.75 -10.52 14.24
N TYR A 76 -20.76 -11.82 14.61
CA TYR A 76 -20.20 -12.88 13.76
C TYR A 76 -20.90 -13.01 12.40
N LYS A 77 -22.14 -12.54 12.27
CA LYS A 77 -22.86 -12.52 10.99
C LYS A 77 -22.20 -11.61 9.95
N CYS A 78 -21.39 -10.65 10.38
CA CYS A 78 -20.66 -9.72 9.51
C CYS A 78 -19.30 -10.25 8.99
N ALA A 79 -19.11 -11.57 8.99
CA ALA A 79 -17.84 -12.17 8.57
C ALA A 79 -17.50 -11.91 7.10
N HIS A 80 -18.52 -11.83 6.23
CA HIS A 80 -18.32 -11.55 4.79
C HIS A 80 -17.74 -10.16 4.56
N GLN A 81 -18.37 -9.13 5.14
CA GLN A 81 -17.94 -7.74 5.03
C GLN A 81 -16.52 -7.56 5.60
N LYS A 82 -16.22 -8.26 6.70
CA LYS A 82 -14.88 -8.27 7.27
C LYS A 82 -13.85 -8.87 6.30
N HIS A 83 -14.18 -10.00 5.65
CA HIS A 83 -13.28 -10.65 4.72
C HIS A 83 -13.03 -9.80 3.48
N GLU A 84 -14.06 -9.14 2.94
CA GLU A 84 -13.91 -8.20 1.83
C GLU A 84 -12.98 -7.05 2.17
N TYR A 85 -13.18 -6.42 3.34
CA TYR A 85 -12.29 -5.36 3.84
C TYR A 85 -10.82 -5.83 3.94
N LEU A 86 -10.58 -6.97 4.59
CA LEU A 86 -9.24 -7.52 4.75
C LEU A 86 -8.59 -7.91 3.41
N THR A 87 -9.39 -8.35 2.44
CA THR A 87 -8.91 -8.67 1.10
C THR A 87 -8.42 -7.40 0.40
N CYS A 88 -9.16 -6.29 0.53
CA CYS A 88 -8.74 -5.00 0.00
C CYS A 88 -7.44 -4.49 0.65
N GLU A 89 -7.33 -4.55 1.99
CA GLU A 89 -6.09 -4.18 2.69
C GLU A 89 -4.90 -5.04 2.24
N TYR A 90 -5.12 -6.33 2.01
CA TYR A 90 -4.09 -7.23 1.52
C TYR A 90 -3.65 -6.86 0.10
N GLU A 91 -4.58 -6.54 -0.80
CA GLU A 91 -4.26 -6.08 -2.15
C GLU A 91 -3.47 -4.77 -2.13
N ASP A 92 -3.83 -3.83 -1.24
CA ASP A 92 -3.08 -2.59 -1.07
C ASP A 92 -1.65 -2.83 -0.55
N TYR A 93 -1.51 -3.74 0.43
CA TYR A 93 -0.20 -4.15 0.91
C TYR A 93 0.66 -4.77 -0.19
N VAL A 94 0.07 -5.61 -1.04
CA VAL A 94 0.76 -6.19 -2.21
C VAL A 94 1.21 -5.09 -3.19
N LEU A 95 0.40 -4.05 -3.40
CA LEU A 95 0.81 -2.92 -4.24
C LEU A 95 2.01 -2.17 -3.64
N ARG A 96 2.02 -1.92 -2.34
CA ARG A 96 3.16 -1.29 -1.64
C ARG A 96 4.43 -2.14 -1.73
N MET A 97 4.31 -3.47 -1.64
CA MET A 97 5.45 -4.38 -1.87
C MET A 97 5.98 -4.30 -3.31
N LYS A 98 5.10 -4.17 -4.30
CA LYS A 98 5.52 -3.98 -5.71
C LYS A 98 6.27 -2.66 -5.91
N GLU A 99 5.84 -1.59 -5.24
CA GLU A 99 6.54 -0.29 -5.28
C GLU A 99 7.93 -0.37 -4.65
N PHE A 100 8.06 -1.04 -3.50
CA PHE A 100 9.35 -1.29 -2.85
C PHE A 100 10.30 -2.10 -3.74
N GLU A 101 9.82 -3.19 -4.36
CA GLU A 101 10.64 -3.98 -5.27
C GLU A 101 11.03 -3.21 -6.54
N ARG A 102 10.13 -2.37 -7.06
CA ARG A 102 10.42 -1.51 -8.22
C ARG A 102 11.60 -0.60 -7.91
N GLU A 103 11.58 0.10 -6.79
CA GLU A 103 12.67 0.97 -6.37
C GLU A 103 13.99 0.22 -6.22
N ARG A 104 13.97 -0.93 -5.54
CA ARG A 104 15.17 -1.76 -5.39
C ARG A 104 15.79 -2.11 -6.74
N ARG A 105 14.98 -2.54 -7.72
CA ARG A 105 15.45 -2.92 -9.06
C ARG A 105 15.97 -1.71 -9.85
N LEU A 106 15.37 -0.53 -9.67
CA LEU A 106 15.84 0.70 -10.31
C LEU A 106 17.18 1.17 -9.73
N LEU A 107 17.37 1.09 -8.40
CA LEU A 107 18.65 1.36 -7.75
C LEU A 107 19.74 0.37 -8.21
N GLU A 108 19.41 -0.92 -8.32
CA GLU A 108 20.32 -1.91 -8.90
C GLU A 108 20.74 -1.54 -10.33
N ARG A 109 19.78 -1.15 -11.16
CA ARG A 109 20.04 -0.74 -12.54
C ARG A 109 20.93 0.49 -12.59
N GLN A 110 20.65 1.51 -11.78
CA GLN A 110 21.46 2.72 -11.70
C GLN A 110 22.89 2.41 -11.27
N LYS A 111 23.08 1.53 -10.28
CA LYS A 111 24.41 1.08 -9.86
C LYS A 111 25.18 0.38 -10.98
N ARG A 112 24.51 -0.46 -11.78
CA ARG A 112 25.12 -1.13 -12.95
C ARG A 112 25.54 -0.13 -14.02
N LEU A 113 24.67 0.85 -14.33
CA LEU A 113 24.96 1.91 -15.30
C LEU A 113 26.14 2.78 -14.85
N ASN A 114 26.16 3.19 -13.58
CA ASN A 114 27.27 3.97 -13.02
C ASN A 114 28.59 3.19 -13.09
N LYS A 115 28.59 1.89 -12.77
CA LYS A 115 29.78 1.05 -12.88
C LYS A 115 30.27 0.94 -14.34
N ALA A 116 29.35 0.81 -15.30
CA ALA A 116 29.69 0.75 -16.72
C ALA A 116 30.21 2.09 -17.26
N ALA A 117 29.72 3.22 -16.75
CA ALA A 117 30.20 4.56 -17.14
C ALA A 117 31.58 4.91 -16.56
N LEU A 118 31.96 4.28 -15.44
CA LEU A 118 33.26 4.45 -14.79
C LEU A 118 34.35 3.51 -15.33
N ALA A 119 33.97 2.49 -16.11
CA ALA A 119 34.87 1.51 -16.72
C ALA A 119 35.24 1.93 -18.16
#